data_AF-A0A8B6CFS6-F1
#
_entry.id   AF-A0A8B6CFS6-F1
#
_cell.length_a   1.000
_cell.length_b   1.000
_cell.length_c   1.000
_cell.angle_alpha   90.00
_cell.angle_beta   90.00
_cell.angle_gamma   90.00
#
_symmetry.space_group_name_H-M   'P 1'
#
loop_
_entity.id
_entity.type
_entity.pdbx_description
1 polymer ?
#
loop_
_entity_poly.entity_id
_entity_poly.type
_entity_poly.pdbx_seq_one_letter_code
_entity_poly.pdbx_strand_id
1 'polypeptide(L)'
;MRKQTEDVMADKTSKAMGSGSKPVPMKLFATWEVEKTPPNCIPRLCSLTLDRLQVLKALENDLATVIIAVKMQGSKRILRSNEISVPANGLLDTELDLSFSLQYPHYLKRDGNNLQVMLQRRKKYKNRSILGYRILAIGQVNMDQ
;
A
#
# COMPACT_ATOMS: atom_id res chain seq x y z
N MET A 1 2.69 -23.62 -60.40
CA MET A 1 1.98 -24.21 -59.24
C MET A 1 3.02 -24.62 -58.20
N ARG A 2 2.93 -24.10 -56.96
CA ARG A 2 3.28 -24.71 -55.65
C ARG A 2 4.67 -25.38 -55.50
N LYS A 3 5.49 -25.17 -54.47
CA LYS A 3 5.48 -24.42 -53.20
C LYS A 3 6.91 -24.53 -52.64
N GLN A 4 7.41 -23.48 -51.99
CA GLN A 4 8.54 -23.52 -51.06
C GLN A 4 8.22 -24.41 -49.84
N THR A 5 9.22 -25.07 -49.26
CA THR A 5 9.35 -25.30 -47.80
C THR A 5 10.74 -25.84 -47.49
N GLU A 6 11.63 -24.98 -46.99
CA GLU A 6 12.80 -25.37 -46.19
C GLU A 6 12.43 -25.12 -44.73
N ASP A 7 12.60 -26.16 -43.90
CA ASP A 7 12.26 -26.17 -42.49
C ASP A 7 13.24 -25.31 -41.68
N VAL A 8 12.72 -24.27 -41.04
CA VAL A 8 13.44 -23.50 -40.01
C VAL A 8 13.11 -24.10 -38.64
N MET A 9 14.01 -24.92 -38.10
CA MET A 9 14.10 -25.17 -36.66
C MET A 9 14.86 -24.01 -36.03
N ALA A 10 14.13 -23.08 -35.39
CA ALA A 10 14.69 -22.14 -34.44
C ALA A 10 14.09 -22.44 -33.06
N ASP A 11 14.92 -23.04 -32.21
CA ASP A 11 14.67 -23.30 -30.81
C ASP A 11 14.27 -22.00 -30.11
N LYS A 12 13.00 -21.92 -29.70
CA LYS A 12 12.44 -20.74 -29.04
C LYS A 12 12.74 -20.90 -27.56
N THR A 13 13.94 -20.48 -27.16
CA THR A 13 14.34 -20.38 -25.76
C THR A 13 13.28 -19.56 -25.01
N SER A 14 12.55 -20.23 -24.13
CA SER A 14 11.53 -19.64 -23.27
C SER A 14 12.21 -18.67 -22.29
N LYS A 15 12.22 -17.38 -22.65
CA LYS A 15 12.67 -16.32 -21.76
C LYS A 15 11.72 -16.27 -20.57
N ALA A 16 12.19 -16.77 -19.43
CA ALA A 16 11.49 -16.75 -18.15
C ALA A 16 10.93 -15.34 -17.86
N MET A 17 9.62 -15.26 -17.65
CA MET A 17 8.96 -14.09 -17.07
C MET A 17 9.10 -14.18 -15.55
N GLY A 18 9.77 -13.18 -15.00
CA GLY A 18 10.03 -13.00 -13.58
C GLY A 18 11.11 -11.95 -13.40
N SER A 19 10.91 -10.77 -13.98
CA SER A 19 11.81 -9.64 -13.82
C SER A 19 11.85 -9.25 -12.34
N GLY A 20 12.98 -9.54 -11.68
CA GLY A 20 13.35 -8.99 -10.39
C GLY A 20 13.63 -7.48 -10.46
N SER A 21 12.63 -6.71 -10.89
CA SER A 21 12.68 -5.26 -10.78
C SER A 21 12.44 -4.90 -9.33
N LYS A 22 13.48 -4.38 -8.67
CA LYS A 22 13.38 -3.82 -7.32
C LYS A 22 12.18 -2.87 -7.24
N PRO A 23 11.41 -2.88 -6.14
CA PRO A 23 10.27 -1.98 -5.99
C PRO A 23 10.72 -0.53 -6.11
N VAL A 24 9.92 0.30 -6.77
CA VAL A 24 10.21 1.73 -6.90
C VAL A 24 10.11 2.38 -5.52
N PRO A 25 11.17 3.06 -5.03
CA PRO A 25 11.14 3.71 -3.74
C PRO A 25 10.04 4.77 -3.67
N MET A 26 9.30 4.79 -2.57
CA MET A 26 8.25 5.76 -2.33
C MET A 26 8.39 6.39 -0.96
N LYS A 27 8.44 7.73 -0.93
CA LYS A 27 8.50 8.49 0.32
C LYS A 27 7.27 9.37 0.46
N LEU A 28 6.50 9.14 1.52
CA LEU A 28 5.22 9.78 1.78
C LEU A 28 5.32 10.60 3.07
N PHE A 29 4.95 11.87 3.00
CA PHE A 29 5.08 12.80 4.11
C PHE A 29 3.75 13.47 4.46
N ALA A 30 3.46 13.55 5.76
CA ALA A 30 2.37 14.32 6.31
C ALA A 30 2.86 15.22 7.45
N THR A 31 2.64 16.52 7.30
CA THR A 31 2.73 17.50 8.37
C THR A 31 1.41 17.57 9.14
N TRP A 32 1.51 17.84 10.44
CA TRP A 32 0.37 18.15 11.29
C TRP A 32 0.07 19.65 11.24
N GLU A 33 -1.20 20.04 11.31
CA GLU A 33 -1.61 21.44 11.41
C GLU A 33 -1.78 21.83 12.88
N VAL A 34 -0.97 22.79 13.34
CA VAL A 34 -0.80 23.12 14.77
C VAL A 34 -2.02 23.82 15.38
N GLU A 35 -2.87 24.44 14.57
CA GLU A 35 -3.81 25.50 15.00
C GLU A 35 -4.91 25.10 16.01
N LYS A 36 -5.10 23.82 16.34
CA LYS A 36 -6.12 23.38 17.31
C LYS A 36 -5.63 22.23 18.21
N THR A 37 -4.41 22.33 18.72
CA THR A 37 -3.87 21.32 19.63
C THR A 37 -4.43 21.50 21.05
N PRO A 38 -5.11 20.49 21.62
CA PRO A 38 -5.42 20.48 23.04
C PRO A 38 -4.13 20.58 23.88
N PRO A 39 -4.17 21.22 25.07
CA PRO A 39 -2.97 21.44 25.90
C PRO A 39 -2.32 20.15 26.41
N ASN A 40 -2.99 18.99 26.27
CA ASN A 40 -2.50 17.69 26.70
C ASN A 40 -1.82 16.88 25.57
N CYS A 41 -1.40 17.53 24.48
CA CYS A 41 -0.73 16.91 23.35
C CYS A 41 0.65 17.51 23.11
N ILE A 42 1.61 16.68 22.69
CA ILE A 42 2.91 17.13 22.22
C ILE A 42 3.10 16.74 20.75
N PRO A 43 3.79 17.55 19.92
CA PRO A 43 4.09 17.16 18.56
C PRO A 43 5.12 16.03 18.55
N ARG A 44 4.83 14.94 17.82
CA ARG A 44 5.77 13.85 17.56
C ARG A 44 5.87 13.56 16.07
N LEU A 45 6.97 12.92 15.66
CA LEU A 45 7.18 12.40 14.31
C LEU A 45 7.22 10.87 14.35
N CYS A 46 6.43 10.22 13.51
CA CYS A 46 6.50 8.79 13.26
C CYS A 46 7.13 8.56 11.89
N SER A 47 8.21 7.78 11.85
CA SER A 47 8.81 7.27 10.62
C SER A 47 8.58 5.77 10.55
N LEU A 48 7.94 5.31 9.48
CA LEU A 48 7.61 3.90 9.25
C LEU A 48 8.15 3.48 7.89
N THR A 49 8.93 2.41 7.84
CA THR A 49 9.38 1.77 6.61
C THR A 49 8.73 0.40 6.47
N LEU A 50 8.20 0.10 5.29
CA LEU A 50 7.68 -1.23 4.94
C LEU A 50 8.51 -1.78 3.78
N ASP A 51 9.07 -2.96 4.00
CA ASP A 51 10.03 -3.64 3.13
C ASP A 51 9.44 -4.87 2.42
N ARG A 52 8.32 -5.40 2.92
CA ARG A 52 7.67 -6.59 2.35
C ARG A 52 6.17 -6.61 2.64
N LEU A 53 5.40 -7.05 1.65
CA LEU A 53 3.98 -7.38 1.81
C LEU A 53 3.78 -8.85 1.47
N GLN A 54 3.34 -9.62 2.47
CA GLN A 54 2.94 -11.01 2.30
C GLN A 54 1.47 -11.20 2.66
N VAL A 55 0.72 -11.80 1.73
CA VAL A 55 -0.69 -12.13 1.86
C VAL A 55 -0.80 -13.62 2.11
N LEU A 56 -1.09 -13.99 3.36
CA LEU A 56 -1.15 -15.38 3.81
C LEU A 56 -2.49 -16.06 3.49
N LYS A 57 -3.54 -15.27 3.26
CA LYS A 57 -4.87 -15.73 2.90
C LYS A 57 -5.30 -15.03 1.62
N ALA A 58 -5.71 -15.80 0.61
CA ALA A 58 -6.12 -15.26 -0.68
C ALA A 58 -7.15 -14.12 -0.53
N LEU A 59 -6.89 -13.01 -1.20
CA LEU A 59 -7.79 -11.86 -1.26
C LEU A 59 -9.01 -12.17 -2.15
N GLU A 60 -10.01 -11.28 -2.14
CA GLU A 60 -11.24 -11.44 -2.92
C GLU A 60 -10.95 -11.71 -4.41
N ASN A 61 -11.76 -12.59 -5.03
CA ASN A 61 -11.73 -12.83 -6.47
C ASN A 61 -11.94 -11.50 -7.22
N ASP A 62 -11.22 -11.31 -8.34
CA ASP A 62 -11.22 -10.09 -9.18
C ASP A 62 -10.55 -8.84 -8.58
N LEU A 63 -9.81 -8.97 -7.48
CA LEU A 63 -8.99 -7.88 -6.97
C LEU A 63 -7.66 -7.79 -7.75
N ALA A 64 -7.56 -6.84 -8.68
CA ALA A 64 -6.34 -6.65 -9.48
C ALA A 64 -5.22 -5.90 -8.75
N THR A 65 -5.58 -4.96 -7.85
CA THR A 65 -4.60 -4.11 -7.16
C THR A 65 -5.00 -3.79 -5.73
N VAL A 66 -4.00 -3.60 -4.88
CA VAL A 66 -4.14 -3.13 -3.50
C VAL A 66 -3.30 -1.89 -3.26
N ILE A 67 -3.65 -1.14 -2.22
CA ILE A 67 -2.94 0.05 -1.77
C ILE A 67 -2.68 -0.09 -0.28
N ILE A 68 -1.48 0.27 0.16
CA ILE A 68 -1.15 0.41 1.57
C ILE A 68 -1.46 1.84 1.99
N ALA A 69 -2.21 2.00 3.06
CA ALA A 69 -2.61 3.30 3.59
C ALA A 69 -2.24 3.42 5.07
N VAL A 70 -1.64 4.55 5.45
CA VAL A 70 -1.17 4.81 6.81
C VAL A 70 -1.79 6.09 7.34
N LYS A 71 -2.30 6.05 8.58
CA LYS A 71 -2.80 7.23 9.29
C LYS A 71 -2.72 7.06 10.80
N MET A 72 -2.68 8.16 11.54
CA MET A 72 -3.00 8.14 12.96
C MET A 72 -4.52 7.97 13.16
N GLN A 73 -4.92 7.26 14.21
CA GLN A 73 -6.32 7.18 14.63
C GLN A 73 -6.87 8.59 14.88
N GLY A 74 -8.11 8.84 14.45
CA GLY A 74 -8.74 10.16 14.52
C GLY A 74 -8.24 11.18 13.49
N SER A 75 -7.15 10.91 12.76
CA SER A 75 -6.69 11.80 11.69
C SER A 75 -7.56 11.69 10.44
N LYS A 76 -7.87 12.84 9.85
CA LYS A 76 -8.49 12.94 8.52
C LYS A 76 -7.48 12.66 7.40
N ARG A 77 -6.19 12.91 7.67
CA ARG A 77 -5.12 12.77 6.68
C ARG A 77 -4.65 11.32 6.63
N ILE A 78 -4.64 10.76 5.42
CA ILE A 78 -4.22 9.38 5.15
C ILE A 78 -3.16 9.41 4.05
N LEU A 79 -1.99 8.86 4.34
CA LEU A 79 -0.96 8.63 3.33
C LEU A 79 -1.25 7.31 2.62
N ARG A 80 -1.11 7.26 1.30
CA ARG A 80 -1.38 6.07 0.48
C ARG A 80 -0.24 5.80 -0.47
N SER A 81 0.11 4.53 -0.64
CA SER A 81 1.04 4.09 -1.66
C SER A 81 0.42 4.14 -3.07
N ASN A 82 1.25 3.87 -4.07
CA ASN A 82 0.74 3.45 -5.38
C ASN A 82 0.04 2.08 -5.28
N GLU A 83 -0.65 1.75 -6.35
CA GLU A 83 -1.22 0.42 -6.54
C GLU A 83 -0.14 -0.64 -6.65
N ILE A 84 -0.33 -1.73 -5.90
CA ILE A 84 0.47 -2.95 -5.93
C ILE A 84 -0.37 -4.01 -6.60
N SER A 85 0.14 -4.60 -7.68
CA SER A 85 -0.56 -5.64 -8.43
C SER A 85 -0.74 -6.90 -7.59
N VAL A 86 -1.94 -7.46 -7.63
CA VAL A 86 -2.28 -8.73 -6.98
C VAL A 86 -2.44 -9.80 -8.08
N PRO A 87 -1.73 -10.93 -7.98
CA PRO A 87 -1.91 -12.05 -8.89
C PRO A 87 -3.32 -12.63 -8.84
N ALA A 88 -3.75 -13.31 -9.90
CA ALA A 88 -5.11 -13.85 -10.03
C ALA A 88 -5.49 -14.87 -8.93
N ASN A 89 -4.51 -15.52 -8.29
CA ASN A 89 -4.75 -16.43 -7.17
C ASN A 89 -5.00 -15.71 -5.83
N GLY A 90 -4.95 -14.37 -5.80
CA GLY A 90 -5.18 -13.55 -4.63
C GLY A 90 -4.09 -13.63 -3.56
N LEU A 91 -3.01 -14.40 -3.79
CA LEU A 91 -1.84 -14.48 -2.92
C LEU A 91 -0.75 -13.56 -3.48
N LEU A 92 -0.03 -12.90 -2.58
CA LEU A 92 0.99 -11.93 -2.93
C LEU A 92 2.13 -12.06 -1.95
N ASP A 93 3.35 -12.06 -2.48
CA ASP A 93 4.57 -11.94 -1.71
C ASP A 93 5.51 -11.06 -2.51
N THR A 94 5.69 -9.82 -2.07
CA THR A 94 6.47 -8.83 -2.80
C THR A 94 7.31 -7.99 -1.84
N GLU A 95 8.53 -7.69 -2.26
CA GLU A 95 9.33 -6.65 -1.64
C GLU A 95 8.67 -5.28 -1.85
N LEU A 96 8.92 -4.38 -0.91
CA LEU A 96 8.48 -2.99 -0.87
C LEU A 96 9.67 -2.09 -0.57
N ASP A 97 9.57 -0.85 -1.01
CA ASP A 97 10.43 0.24 -0.54
C ASP A 97 9.54 1.44 -0.25
N LEU A 98 8.73 1.32 0.81
CA LEU A 98 7.79 2.36 1.23
C LEU A 98 8.28 3.00 2.52
N SER A 99 8.47 4.31 2.49
CA SER A 99 8.80 5.11 3.67
C SER A 99 7.68 6.13 3.92
N PHE A 100 7.13 6.11 5.12
CA PHE A 100 6.11 7.05 5.59
C PHE A 100 6.71 7.90 6.71
N SER A 101 6.37 9.18 6.72
CA SER A 101 6.73 10.11 7.79
C SER A 101 5.53 10.97 8.12
N LEU A 102 5.02 10.85 9.34
CA LEU A 102 3.82 11.52 9.81
C LEU A 102 4.14 12.31 11.08
N GLN A 103 3.96 13.62 11.03
CA GLN A 103 3.85 14.41 12.25
C GLN A 103 2.44 14.24 12.82
N TYR A 104 2.33 14.09 14.14
CA TYR A 104 1.05 13.87 14.81
C TYR A 104 1.03 14.44 16.23
N PRO A 105 -0.16 14.80 16.76
CA PRO A 105 -0.33 15.16 18.15
C PRO A 105 -0.33 13.88 18.98
N HIS A 106 0.61 13.77 19.91
CA HIS A 106 0.71 12.66 20.84
C HIS A 106 0.05 13.04 22.17
N TYR A 107 -1.02 12.35 22.53
CA TYR A 107 -1.82 12.58 23.73
C TYR A 107 -1.15 11.96 24.95
N LEU A 108 -0.88 12.75 25.98
CA LEU A 108 -0.14 12.28 27.16
C LEU A 108 -0.99 11.53 28.21
N LYS A 109 -2.32 11.67 28.13
CA LYS A 109 -3.24 11.27 29.23
C LYS A 109 -4.46 10.49 28.76
N ARG A 110 -4.57 10.18 27.46
CA ARG A 110 -5.73 9.52 26.88
C ARG A 110 -5.28 8.60 25.76
N ASP A 111 -6.01 7.49 25.59
CA ASP A 111 -5.86 6.61 24.44
C ASP A 111 -6.18 7.37 23.15
N GLY A 112 -5.41 7.10 22.11
CA GLY A 112 -5.58 7.76 20.82
C GLY A 112 -4.33 7.80 19.96
N ASN A 113 -3.16 7.48 20.53
CA ASN A 113 -1.90 7.42 19.80
C ASN A 113 -1.74 6.09 19.06
N ASN A 114 -2.76 5.67 18.30
CA ASN A 114 -2.66 4.44 17.52
C ASN A 114 -2.37 4.76 16.05
N LEU A 115 -1.27 4.22 15.53
CA LEU A 115 -0.98 4.22 14.11
C LEU A 115 -1.79 3.10 13.45
N GLN A 116 -2.52 3.41 12.39
CA GLN A 116 -3.27 2.45 11.59
C GLN A 116 -2.57 2.24 10.25
N VAL A 117 -2.20 0.98 9.98
CA VAL A 117 -1.68 0.51 8.69
C VAL A 117 -2.77 -0.34 8.05
N MET A 118 -3.23 0.05 6.88
CA MET A 118 -4.41 -0.52 6.24
C MET A 118 -4.07 -1.06 4.86
N LEU A 119 -4.62 -2.22 4.52
CA LEU A 119 -4.69 -2.70 3.15
C LEU A 119 -6.02 -2.25 2.55
N GLN A 120 -5.99 -1.56 1.42
CA GLN A 120 -7.17 -0.98 0.78
C GLN A 120 -7.29 -1.44 -0.67
N ARG A 121 -8.53 -1.48 -1.16
CA ARG A 121 -8.84 -1.55 -2.59
C ARG A 121 -9.53 -0.27 -3.05
N ARG A 122 -9.29 0.12 -4.31
CA ARG A 122 -10.04 1.20 -4.95
C ARG A 122 -11.47 0.73 -5.21
N LYS A 123 -12.44 1.62 -4.98
CA LYS A 123 -13.86 1.40 -5.31
C LYS A 123 -14.21 2.32 -6.47
N LYS A 124 -14.57 1.72 -7.61
CA LYS A 124 -15.05 2.44 -8.79
C LYS A 124 -16.58 2.53 -8.71
N TYR A 125 -17.12 3.74 -8.69
CA TYR A 125 -18.57 3.96 -8.74
C TYR A 125 -18.99 4.12 -10.21
N LYS A 126 -20.09 3.46 -10.61
CA LYS A 126 -20.56 3.49 -12.01
C LYS A 126 -20.83 4.92 -12.52
N ASN A 127 -21.33 5.82 -11.66
CA ASN A 127 -21.77 7.18 -12.04
C ASN A 127 -21.21 8.31 -11.14
N ARG A 128 -20.01 8.15 -10.56
CA ARG A 128 -19.32 9.24 -9.83
C ARG A 128 -17.84 9.24 -10.18
N SER A 129 -17.27 10.41 -10.46
CA SER A 129 -15.82 10.62 -10.62
C SER A 129 -15.05 10.45 -9.30
N ILE A 130 -15.74 10.42 -8.17
CA ILE A 130 -15.13 10.22 -6.85
C ILE A 130 -14.76 8.75 -6.69
N LEU A 131 -13.47 8.51 -6.51
CA LEU A 131 -12.95 7.18 -6.23
C LEU A 131 -12.91 6.94 -4.72
N GLY A 132 -13.64 5.93 -4.27
CA GLY A 132 -13.65 5.51 -2.87
C GLY A 132 -12.56 4.48 -2.57
N TYR A 133 -12.36 4.18 -1.29
CA TYR A 133 -11.50 3.09 -0.85
C TYR A 133 -12.30 2.16 0.07
N ARG A 134 -12.15 0.84 -0.11
CA ARG A 134 -12.64 -0.16 0.85
C ARG A 134 -11.43 -0.74 1.58
N ILE A 135 -11.51 -0.82 2.90
CA ILE A 135 -10.50 -1.45 3.74
C ILE A 135 -10.68 -2.98 3.68
N LEU A 136 -9.58 -3.69 3.43
CA LEU A 136 -9.50 -5.15 3.42
C LEU A 136 -8.93 -5.69 4.74
N ALA A 137 -7.92 -5.01 5.29
CA ALA A 137 -7.29 -5.34 6.55
C ALA A 137 -6.79 -4.08 7.26
N ILE A 138 -6.72 -4.12 8.59
CA ILE A 138 -6.17 -3.05 9.44
C ILE A 138 -5.24 -3.69 10.46
N GLY A 139 -3.99 -3.22 10.51
CA GLY A 139 -3.09 -3.37 11.64
C GLY A 139 -3.05 -2.08 12.45
N GLN A 140 -2.93 -2.20 13.77
CA GLN A 140 -2.80 -1.07 14.68
C GLN A 140 -1.52 -1.21 15.50
N VAL A 141 -0.78 -0.11 15.63
CA VAL A 141 0.39 -0.02 16.49
C VAL A 141 0.11 1.03 17.56
N ASN A 142 0.16 0.62 18.83
CA ASN A 142 0.08 1.55 19.94
C ASN A 142 1.40 2.34 20.02
N MET A 143 1.30 3.67 20.01
CA MET A 143 2.42 4.61 20.07
C MET A 143 2.52 5.36 21.41
N ASP A 144 1.90 4.85 22.49
CA ASP A 144 1.84 5.47 23.83
C ASP A 144 3.17 5.42 24.62
N GLN A 145 4.22 4.78 24.07
CA GLN A 145 5.57 4.78 24.67
C GLN A 145 6.40 6.02 24.30
#